data_AF-A0A1F8LP64-F1
#
_entry.id   AF-A0A1F8LP64-F1
#
_cell.length_a   1.000
_cell.length_b   1.000
_cell.length_c   1.000
_cell.angle_alpha   90.00
_cell.angle_beta   90.00
_cell.angle_gamma   90.00
#
_symmetry.space_group_name_H-M   'P 1'
#
loop_
_entity.id
_entity.type
_entity.pdbx_description
1 polymer ?
#
loop_
_entity_poly.entity_id
_entity_poly.type
_entity_poly.pdbx_seq_one_letter_code
_entity_poly.pdbx_strand_id
1 'polypeptide(L)'
;MAEGVILTPGSSVNAGHTYTFVRMTEVLLNYAEAANEAWGPDGDPNGYGFTAKTKMEELRGRAGMMSDDYLASINNQADLRELIRNERRIELCFEGFRFWDIRRWKDQATMTAPVKGVYITLDADSTYIFNYSNVEERIYTPDMIYGPIPYEETLKYNIEQNIGW
;
A
#
# COMPACT_ATOMS: atom_id res chain seq x y z
N MET A 1 -22.02 17.41 -9.23
CA MET A 1 -21.62 16.09 -9.75
C MET A 1 -21.98 15.09 -8.67
N ALA A 2 -23.06 14.33 -8.86
CA ALA A 2 -23.47 13.32 -7.89
C ALA A 2 -22.54 12.11 -8.04
N GLU A 3 -21.88 11.75 -6.95
CA GLU A 3 -20.96 10.62 -6.87
C GLU A 3 -21.66 9.31 -7.27
N GLY A 4 -21.01 8.50 -8.09
CA GLY A 4 -21.53 7.26 -8.67
C GLY A 4 -21.64 6.10 -7.68
N VAL A 5 -22.00 6.36 -6.42
CA VAL A 5 -22.14 5.34 -5.38
C VAL A 5 -23.63 5.11 -5.10
N ILE A 6 -24.14 3.95 -5.50
CA ILE A 6 -25.50 3.51 -5.17
C ILE A 6 -25.43 2.54 -3.99
N LEU A 7 -26.18 2.85 -2.92
CA LEU A 7 -26.24 2.05 -1.69
C LEU A 7 -27.28 0.92 -1.76
N THR A 8 -27.96 0.75 -2.91
CA THR A 8 -28.99 -0.27 -3.12
C THR A 8 -28.38 -1.54 -3.75
N PRO A 9 -28.37 -2.68 -3.04
CA PRO A 9 -27.87 -3.94 -3.58
C PRO A 9 -28.64 -4.37 -4.84
N GLY A 10 -27.93 -4.91 -5.84
CA GLY A 10 -28.53 -5.47 -7.06
C GLY A 10 -28.86 -4.46 -8.18
N SER A 11 -28.54 -3.18 -8.00
CA SER A 11 -28.68 -2.16 -9.04
C SER A 11 -27.40 -2.01 -9.86
N SER A 12 -27.46 -2.13 -11.19
CA SER A 12 -26.30 -1.91 -12.06
C SER A 12 -26.12 -0.42 -12.36
N VAL A 13 -24.90 0.09 -12.18
CA VAL A 13 -24.53 1.45 -12.58
C VAL A 13 -23.65 1.37 -13.83
N ASN A 14 -24.06 2.06 -14.90
CA ASN A 14 -23.27 2.19 -16.13
C ASN A 14 -22.40 3.46 -16.08
N ALA A 15 -21.65 3.65 -15.00
CA ALA A 15 -20.67 4.72 -14.90
C ALA A 15 -19.38 4.28 -15.60
N GLY A 16 -18.79 5.16 -16.40
CA GLY A 16 -17.47 4.90 -17.00
C GLY A 16 -16.42 4.81 -15.90
N HIS A 17 -15.70 3.68 -15.85
CA HIS A 17 -14.52 3.53 -15.00
C HIS A 17 -13.28 3.92 -15.80
N THR A 18 -12.53 4.90 -15.29
CA THR A 18 -11.22 5.27 -15.84
C THR A 18 -10.13 4.65 -14.98
N TYR A 19 -9.16 4.00 -15.62
CA TYR A 19 -7.98 3.51 -14.93
C TYR A 19 -6.97 4.65 -14.77
N THR A 20 -6.71 5.03 -13.52
CA THR A 20 -5.73 6.07 -13.18
C THR A 20 -4.34 5.45 -13.16
N PHE A 21 -3.46 5.86 -14.09
CA PHE A 21 -2.06 5.40 -14.08
C PHE A 21 -1.19 6.17 -13.10
N VAL A 22 -1.41 7.49 -12.97
CA VAL A 22 -0.68 8.37 -12.06
C VAL A 22 -1.66 9.38 -11.48
N ARG A 23 -1.57 9.63 -10.18
CA ARG A 23 -2.33 10.68 -9.50
C ARG A 23 -1.49 11.44 -8.49
N MET A 24 -1.95 12.64 -8.13
CA MET A 24 -1.24 13.54 -7.22
C MET A 24 -0.87 12.87 -5.89
N THR A 25 -1.76 12.05 -5.32
CA THR A 25 -1.49 11.30 -4.09
C THR A 25 -0.24 10.43 -4.18
N GLU A 26 -0.04 9.73 -5.31
CA GLU A 26 1.16 8.91 -5.50
C GLU A 26 2.41 9.77 -5.52
N VAL A 27 2.36 10.94 -6.17
CA VAL A 27 3.48 11.90 -6.23
C VAL A 27 3.84 12.42 -4.83
N LEU A 28 2.83 12.77 -4.02
CA LEU A 28 3.04 13.21 -2.63
C LEU A 28 3.66 12.11 -1.77
N LEU A 29 3.17 10.87 -1.89
CA LEU A 29 3.71 9.72 -1.18
C LEU A 29 5.15 9.38 -1.62
N ASN A 30 5.43 9.45 -2.92
CA ASN A 30 6.78 9.24 -3.46
C ASN A 30 7.75 10.29 -2.92
N TYR A 31 7.33 11.56 -2.86
CA TYR A 31 8.13 12.63 -2.24
C TYR A 31 8.33 12.40 -0.75
N ALA A 32 7.26 12.08 0.00
CA ALA A 32 7.35 11.86 1.44
C ALA A 32 8.30 10.72 1.78
N GLU A 33 8.24 9.61 1.05
CA GLU A 33 9.16 8.49 1.21
C GLU A 33 10.60 8.90 0.90
N ALA A 34 10.85 9.52 -0.27
CA ALA A 34 12.19 9.94 -0.66
C ALA A 34 12.82 10.96 0.31
N ALA A 35 12.04 11.97 0.73
CA ALA A 35 12.50 12.98 1.68
C ALA A 35 12.79 12.38 3.06
N ASN A 36 11.94 11.46 3.54
CA ASN A 36 12.18 10.78 4.81
C ASN A 36 13.46 9.93 4.76
N GLU A 37 13.68 9.18 3.67
CA GLU A 37 14.90 8.37 3.51
C GLU A 37 16.17 9.23 3.37
N ALA A 38 16.08 10.38 2.71
CA ALA A 38 17.23 11.24 2.44
C ALA A 38 17.61 12.14 3.64
N TRP A 39 16.61 12.76 4.30
CA TRP A 39 16.83 13.83 5.28
C TRP A 39 16.02 13.68 6.57
N GLY A 40 15.19 12.64 6.68
CA GLY A 40 14.32 12.41 7.83
C GLY A 40 13.01 13.21 7.80
N PRO A 41 12.20 13.13 8.87
CA PRO A 41 10.84 13.66 8.90
C PRO A 41 10.69 15.15 8.59
N ASP A 42 11.59 15.94 9.17
CA ASP A 42 11.58 17.41 9.16
C ASP A 42 12.68 18.00 8.26
N GLY A 43 13.36 17.15 7.48
CA GLY A 43 14.45 17.57 6.61
C GLY A 43 13.98 18.41 5.42
N ASP A 44 14.53 19.62 5.28
CA ASP A 44 14.33 20.52 4.14
C ASP A 44 15.68 21.17 3.76
N PRO A 45 16.54 20.46 3.01
CA PRO A 45 17.91 20.91 2.73
C PRO A 45 17.97 22.19 1.90
N ASN A 46 16.92 22.50 1.13
CA ASN A 46 16.88 23.63 0.21
C ASN A 46 15.97 24.78 0.70
N GLY A 47 15.31 24.62 1.85
CA GLY A 47 14.47 25.66 2.44
C GLY A 47 13.19 25.96 1.65
N TYR A 48 12.65 24.99 0.92
CA TYR A 48 11.43 25.18 0.12
C TYR A 48 10.12 25.03 0.92
N GLY A 49 10.20 24.66 2.20
CA GLY A 49 9.05 24.39 3.06
C GLY A 49 8.42 23.00 2.81
N PHE A 50 9.12 22.12 2.09
CA PHE A 50 8.64 20.78 1.76
C PHE A 50 9.42 19.71 2.53
N THR A 51 8.84 19.22 3.63
CA THR A 51 9.37 18.08 4.38
C THR A 51 8.52 16.83 4.11
N ALA A 52 8.99 15.67 4.55
CA ALA A 52 8.19 14.46 4.49
C ALA A 52 6.88 14.62 5.29
N LYS A 53 6.96 15.23 6.48
CA LYS A 53 5.78 15.52 7.31
C LYS A 53 4.78 16.47 6.64
N THR A 54 5.23 17.57 6.03
CA THR A 54 4.28 18.51 5.41
C THR A 54 3.51 17.86 4.26
N LYS A 55 4.12 16.91 3.54
CA LYS A 55 3.41 16.14 2.51
C LYS A 55 2.45 15.09 3.06
N MET A 56 2.79 14.50 4.20
CA MET A 56 1.88 13.60 4.92
C MET A 56 0.69 14.36 5.52
N GLU A 57 0.90 15.57 6.01
CA GLU A 57 -0.16 16.46 6.51
C GLU A 57 -1.10 16.88 5.38
N GLU A 58 -0.56 17.26 4.21
CA GLU A 58 -1.35 17.57 3.00
C GLU A 58 -2.23 16.37 2.58
N LEU A 59 -1.65 15.16 2.60
CA LEU A 59 -2.33 13.92 2.26
C LEU A 59 -3.47 13.61 3.24
N ARG A 60 -3.18 13.61 4.54
CA ARG A 60 -4.11 13.22 5.60
C ARG A 60 -5.16 14.30 5.88
N GLY A 61 -4.82 15.57 5.67
CA GLY A 61 -5.76 16.69 5.66
C GLY A 61 -6.87 16.54 4.63
N ARG A 62 -6.55 16.03 3.41
CA ARG A 62 -7.57 15.69 2.40
C ARG A 62 -8.56 14.62 2.89
N ALA A 63 -8.08 13.68 3.70
CA ALA A 63 -8.91 12.63 4.32
C ALA A 63 -9.67 13.11 5.57
N GLY A 64 -9.59 14.41 5.92
CA GLY A 64 -10.28 15.01 7.07
C GLY A 64 -9.48 15.03 8.36
N MET A 65 -8.21 14.62 8.36
CA MET A 65 -7.33 14.62 9.54
C MET A 65 -6.58 15.96 9.66
N MET A 66 -7.31 17.05 9.93
CA MET A 66 -6.78 18.43 9.93
C MET A 66 -5.90 18.78 11.14
N SER A 67 -5.93 17.99 12.21
CA SER A 67 -5.06 18.15 13.40
C SER A 67 -4.56 16.78 13.80
N ASP A 68 -3.43 16.42 13.19
CA ASP A 68 -2.87 15.08 13.32
C ASP A 68 -1.78 15.03 14.38
N ASP A 69 -2.21 14.95 15.64
CA ASP A 69 -1.31 14.82 16.79
C ASP A 69 -0.39 13.60 16.67
N TYR A 70 -0.83 12.55 15.98
CA TYR A 70 -0.04 11.36 15.75
C TYR A 70 1.13 11.64 14.81
N LEU A 71 0.88 12.27 13.65
CA LEU A 71 1.95 12.68 12.73
C LEU A 71 2.91 13.68 13.41
N ALA A 72 2.39 14.61 14.20
CA ALA A 72 3.19 15.56 14.95
C ALA A 72 4.11 14.87 15.98
N SER A 73 3.67 13.75 16.58
CA SER A 73 4.45 13.00 17.58
C SER A 73 5.67 12.26 17.00
N ILE A 74 5.67 11.96 15.70
CA ILE A 74 6.72 11.18 15.05
C ILE A 74 7.94 12.05 14.80
N ASN A 75 9.09 11.73 15.40
CA ASN A 75 10.31 12.55 15.27
C ASN A 75 11.51 11.80 14.71
N ASN A 76 11.33 10.55 14.29
CA ASN A 76 12.40 9.73 13.72
C ASN A 76 12.00 9.13 12.38
N GLN A 77 13.04 8.82 11.60
CA GLN A 77 12.90 8.30 10.25
C GLN A 77 12.17 6.96 10.18
N ALA A 78 12.38 6.07 11.16
CA ALA A 78 11.84 4.72 11.14
C ALA A 78 10.31 4.71 11.35
N ASP A 79 9.82 5.49 12.31
CA ASP A 79 8.40 5.61 12.61
C ASP A 79 7.66 6.32 11.46
N LEU A 80 8.27 7.36 10.88
CA LEU A 80 7.66 8.02 9.72
C LEU A 80 7.66 7.10 8.49
N ARG A 81 8.71 6.30 8.29
CA ARG A 81 8.75 5.30 7.21
C ARG A 81 7.58 4.34 7.32
N GLU A 82 7.30 3.81 8.52
CA GLU A 82 6.19 2.90 8.73
C GLU A 82 4.84 3.56 8.49
N LEU A 83 4.66 4.81 8.96
CA LEU A 83 3.45 5.58 8.67
C LEU A 83 3.26 5.80 7.16
N ILE A 84 4.30 6.22 6.43
CA ILE A 84 4.25 6.41 4.97
C ILE A 84 3.87 5.10 4.27
N ARG A 85 4.44 3.96 4.68
CA ARG A 85 4.10 2.64 4.12
C ARG A 85 2.64 2.27 4.36
N ASN A 86 2.11 2.59 5.54
CA ASN A 86 0.72 2.35 5.87
C ASN A 86 -0.23 3.26 5.06
N GLU A 87 0.06 4.56 4.97
CA GLU A 87 -0.74 5.49 4.15
C GLU A 87 -0.73 5.09 2.67
N ARG A 88 0.43 4.70 2.14
CA ARG A 88 0.54 4.22 0.76
C ARG A 88 -0.34 3.00 0.52
N ARG A 89 -0.46 2.09 1.49
CA ARG A 89 -1.34 0.92 1.41
C ARG A 89 -2.82 1.30 1.40
N ILE A 90 -3.22 2.30 2.18
CA ILE A 90 -4.62 2.74 2.32
C ILE A 90 -5.03 3.53 1.08
N GLU A 91 -4.24 4.54 0.72
CA GLU A 91 -4.54 5.44 -0.39
C GLU A 91 -4.56 4.68 -1.72
N LEU A 92 -3.51 3.93 -2.03
CA LEU A 92 -3.36 3.25 -3.33
C LEU A 92 -3.93 1.82 -3.33
N CYS A 93 -4.94 1.57 -2.47
CA CYS A 93 -5.57 0.26 -2.40
C CYS A 93 -6.27 -0.06 -3.72
N PHE A 94 -6.11 -1.31 -4.19
CA PHE A 94 -6.66 -1.79 -5.47
C PHE A 94 -6.17 -1.07 -6.75
N GLU A 95 -5.09 -0.27 -6.66
CA GLU A 95 -4.47 0.41 -7.82
C GLU A 95 -3.20 -0.29 -8.35
N GLY A 96 -2.89 -1.50 -7.87
CA GLY A 96 -1.76 -2.32 -8.36
C GLY A 96 -0.39 -2.02 -7.73
N PHE A 97 -0.29 -1.06 -6.81
CA PHE A 97 0.98 -0.68 -6.19
C PHE A 97 1.50 -1.67 -5.14
N ARG A 98 0.60 -2.29 -4.36
CA ARG A 98 0.99 -3.12 -3.19
C ARG A 98 1.94 -4.25 -3.55
N PHE A 99 1.76 -4.87 -4.73
CA PHE A 99 2.60 -5.97 -5.22
C PHE A 99 4.08 -5.55 -5.40
N TRP A 100 4.31 -4.32 -5.87
CA TRP A 100 5.65 -3.78 -6.09
C TRP A 100 6.23 -3.16 -4.83
N ASP A 101 5.39 -2.51 -4.01
CA ASP A 101 5.80 -1.88 -2.77
C ASP A 101 6.41 -2.87 -1.77
N ILE A 102 5.74 -4.00 -1.53
CA ILE A 102 6.28 -5.01 -0.61
C ILE A 102 7.62 -5.59 -1.11
N ARG A 103 7.78 -5.72 -2.43
CA ARG A 103 9.02 -6.25 -3.06
C ARG A 103 10.18 -5.31 -2.94
N ARG A 104 10.00 -4.04 -3.30
CA ARG A 104 11.08 -3.04 -3.20
C ARG A 104 11.50 -2.79 -1.75
N TRP A 105 10.56 -2.90 -0.81
CA TRP A 105 10.86 -2.83 0.62
C TRP A 105 11.47 -4.10 1.21
N LYS A 106 11.49 -5.20 0.45
CA LYS A 106 11.92 -6.54 0.90
C LYS A 106 11.19 -6.98 2.17
N ASP A 107 9.90 -6.65 2.27
CA ASP A 107 9.07 -6.96 3.44
C ASP A 107 8.57 -8.41 3.38
N GLN A 108 9.48 -9.33 3.72
CA GLN A 108 9.22 -10.76 3.69
C GLN A 108 8.10 -11.14 4.68
N ALA A 109 8.02 -10.47 5.83
CA ALA A 109 6.99 -10.74 6.83
C ALA A 109 5.59 -10.54 6.25
N THR A 110 5.36 -9.44 5.53
CA THR A 110 4.11 -9.20 4.82
C THR A 110 3.85 -10.21 3.71
N MET A 111 4.89 -10.63 2.98
CA MET A 111 4.74 -11.56 1.86
C MET A 111 4.36 -12.98 2.29
N THR A 112 4.87 -13.43 3.44
CA THR A 112 4.56 -14.75 4.01
C THR A 112 3.33 -14.73 4.91
N ALA A 113 2.84 -13.56 5.31
CA ALA A 113 1.68 -13.46 6.19
C ALA A 113 0.41 -14.02 5.52
N PRO A 114 -0.37 -14.89 6.21
CA PRO A 114 -1.59 -15.44 5.65
C PRO A 114 -2.65 -14.35 5.46
N VAL A 115 -3.52 -14.55 4.48
CA VAL A 115 -4.71 -13.72 4.31
C VAL A 115 -5.72 -14.14 5.37
N LYS A 116 -6.19 -13.18 6.15
CA LYS A 116 -7.23 -13.39 7.15
C LYS A 116 -8.59 -12.95 6.63
N GLY A 117 -9.63 -13.68 6.99
CA GLY A 117 -11.02 -13.36 6.72
C GLY A 117 -11.87 -13.51 7.96
N VAL A 118 -13.11 -13.03 7.88
CA VAL A 118 -14.10 -13.13 8.95
C VAL A 118 -15.36 -13.79 8.42
N TYR A 119 -15.82 -14.82 9.11
CA TYR A 119 -17.12 -15.46 8.89
C TYR A 119 -18.07 -14.98 9.98
N ILE A 120 -19.14 -14.31 9.56
CA ILE A 120 -20.14 -13.76 10.48
C ILE A 120 -21.30 -14.74 10.54
N THR A 121 -21.58 -15.25 11.74
CA THR A 121 -22.71 -16.16 12.01
C THR A 121 -23.65 -15.51 13.01
N LEU A 122 -24.94 -15.87 12.95
CA LEU A 122 -25.93 -15.43 13.91
C LEU A 122 -26.17 -16.54 14.94
N ASP A 123 -26.07 -16.21 16.22
CA ASP A 123 -26.43 -17.13 17.29
C ASP A 123 -27.96 -17.23 17.45
N ALA A 124 -28.43 -18.23 18.21
CA ALA A 124 -29.84 -18.43 18.54
C ALA A 124 -30.49 -17.17 19.16
N ASP A 125 -29.70 -16.39 19.89
CA ASP A 125 -30.14 -15.14 20.54
C ASP A 125 -30.01 -13.90 19.62
N SER A 126 -29.89 -14.09 18.30
CA SER A 126 -29.72 -13.01 17.32
C SER A 126 -28.47 -12.14 17.54
N THR A 127 -27.45 -12.69 18.19
CA THR A 127 -26.16 -12.03 18.39
C THR A 127 -25.20 -12.40 17.26
N TYR A 128 -24.48 -11.40 16.72
CA TYR A 128 -23.45 -11.64 15.69
C TYR A 128 -22.17 -12.21 16.32
N ILE A 129 -21.74 -13.36 15.81
CA ILE A 129 -20.46 -13.99 16.16
C ILE A 129 -19.50 -13.79 14.99
N PHE A 130 -18.30 -13.26 15.29
CA PHE A 130 -17.25 -13.01 14.31
C PHE A 130 -16.15 -14.06 14.43
N ASN A 131 -16.09 -14.97 13.47
CA ASN A 131 -15.09 -16.03 13.42
C ASN A 131 -13.95 -15.65 12.49
N TYR A 132 -12.78 -15.34 13.05
CA TYR A 132 -11.57 -15.02 12.27
C TYR A 132 -10.83 -16.30 11.90
N SER A 133 -10.45 -16.43 10.63
CA SER A 133 -9.70 -17.58 10.14
C SER A 133 -8.75 -17.19 9.01
N ASN A 134 -7.77 -18.06 8.73
CA ASN A 134 -6.90 -17.91 7.58
C ASN A 134 -7.65 -18.40 6.33
N VAL A 135 -7.77 -17.53 5.34
CA VAL A 135 -8.43 -17.81 4.05
C VAL A 135 -7.41 -18.39 3.06
N GLU A 136 -6.16 -17.94 3.15
CA GLU A 136 -5.08 -18.34 2.24
C GLU A 136 -3.75 -18.31 2.99
N GLU A 137 -3.04 -19.44 2.97
CA GLU A 137 -1.65 -19.53 3.42
C GLU A 137 -0.72 -19.12 2.27
N ARG A 138 0.28 -18.30 2.57
CA ARG A 138 1.22 -17.79 1.56
C ARG A 138 2.59 -18.42 1.72
N ILE A 139 3.14 -18.90 0.61
CA ILE A 139 4.51 -19.40 0.54
C ILE A 139 5.32 -18.40 -0.28
N TYR A 140 6.36 -17.85 0.34
CA TYR A 140 7.28 -16.93 -0.31
C TYR A 140 8.71 -17.24 0.12
N THR A 141 9.58 -17.54 -0.86
CA THR A 141 11.03 -17.66 -0.65
C THR A 141 11.73 -16.38 -1.10
N PRO A 142 12.89 -16.01 -0.51
CA PRO A 142 13.60 -14.78 -0.87
C PRO A 142 13.89 -14.62 -2.37
N ASP A 143 14.10 -15.73 -3.08
CA ASP A 143 14.37 -15.77 -4.53
C ASP A 143 13.17 -15.30 -5.38
N MET A 144 11.95 -15.37 -4.85
CA MET A 144 10.72 -14.93 -5.52
C MET A 144 10.58 -13.39 -5.62
N ILE A 145 11.58 -12.65 -5.14
CA ILE A 145 11.63 -11.19 -5.31
C ILE A 145 11.76 -10.81 -6.79
N TYR A 146 12.50 -11.61 -7.56
CA TYR A 146 12.58 -11.52 -9.01
C TYR A 146 11.82 -12.70 -9.60
N GLY A 147 11.04 -12.47 -10.66
CA GLY A 147 10.34 -13.56 -11.36
C GLY A 147 11.29 -14.36 -12.26
N PRO A 148 10.96 -15.61 -12.61
CA PRO A 148 11.77 -16.39 -13.53
C PRO A 148 11.76 -15.77 -14.93
N ILE A 149 12.91 -15.79 -15.59
CA ILE A 149 12.99 -15.56 -17.04
C ILE A 149 12.43 -16.82 -17.74
N PRO A 150 11.56 -16.70 -18.75
CA PRO A 150 11.05 -17.84 -19.48
C PRO A 150 12.20 -18.71 -20.02
N TYR A 151 12.14 -20.03 -19.78
CA TYR A 151 13.22 -20.96 -20.10
C TYR A 151 13.59 -20.96 -21.59
N GLU A 152 12.62 -20.77 -22.48
CA GLU A 152 12.90 -20.67 -23.92
C GLU A 152 13.76 -19.45 -24.28
N GLU A 153 13.69 -18.37 -23.51
CA GLU A 153 14.49 -17.16 -23.76
C GLU A 153 15.93 -17.32 -23.28
N THR A 154 16.15 -18.06 -22.19
CA THR A 154 17.50 -18.34 -21.70
C THR A 154 18.28 -19.21 -22.69
N LEU A 155 17.60 -20.16 -23.35
CA LEU A 155 18.18 -21.01 -24.39
C LEU A 155 18.55 -20.26 -25.67
N LYS A 156 17.76 -19.26 -26.08
CA LYS A 156 17.97 -18.54 -27.35
C LYS A 156 19.21 -17.64 -27.32
N TYR A 157 19.43 -16.96 -26.20
CA TYR A 157 20.34 -15.82 -26.14
C TYR A 157 21.47 -15.97 -25.11
N ASN A 158 21.65 -17.16 -24.53
CA ASN A 158 22.62 -17.42 -23.45
C ASN A 158 22.46 -16.41 -22.29
N ILE A 159 21.21 -16.09 -21.95
CA ILE A 159 20.86 -15.19 -20.85
C ILE A 159 20.90 -16.00 -19.54
N GLU A 160 21.62 -15.48 -18.55
CA GLU A 160 21.67 -16.07 -17.22
C GLU A 160 20.34 -15.87 -16.49
N GLN A 161 19.90 -16.92 -15.80
CA GLN A 161 18.65 -16.92 -15.04
C GLN A 161 18.78 -16.14 -13.74
N ASN A 162 17.65 -15.62 -13.24
CA ASN A 162 17.57 -15.04 -11.90
C ASN A 162 17.88 -16.11 -10.82
N ILE A 163 18.55 -15.69 -9.75
CA ILE A 163 18.92 -16.60 -8.65
C ILE A 163 17.67 -17.30 -8.10
N GLY A 164 17.74 -18.63 -7.97
CA GLY A 164 16.69 -19.48 -7.39
C GLY A 164 15.64 -20.00 -8.38
N TRP A 165 15.79 -19.73 -9.69
CA TRP A 165 14.90 -20.18 -10.76
C TRP A 165 15.57 -21.10 -11.78
#